data_AF-A0A7V6WFS7-F1
#
_entry.id   AF-A0A7V6WFS7-F1
#
_cell.length_a   1.000
_cell.length_b   1.000
_cell.length_c   1.000
_cell.angle_alpha   90.00
_cell.angle_beta   90.00
_cell.angle_gamma   90.00
#
_symmetry.space_group_name_H-M   'P 1'
#
loop_
_entity.id
_entity.type
_entity.pdbx_description
1 polymer ?
#
loop_
_entity_poly.entity_id
_entity_poly.type
_entity_poly.pdbx_seq_one_letter_code
_entity_poly.pdbx_strand_id
1 'polypeptide(L)' 'MDSFSFILSVLPLLLKAALMTVQLTLLAILFGTIIGLVVALSKIVDRPVLNRLGGFYTWFFRGVPLLVQLV' A
#
# COMPACT_ATOMS: atom_id res chain seq x y z
N MET A 1 23.08 33.03 -0.79
CA MET A 1 22.37 32.36 0.33
C MET A 1 23.24 31.19 0.74
N ASP A 2 23.64 31.14 2.01
CA ASP A 2 24.47 30.03 2.49
C ASP A 2 23.68 28.72 2.41
N SER A 3 24.35 27.62 2.05
CA SER A 3 23.72 26.29 1.88
C SER A 3 22.88 25.88 3.10
N PHE A 4 23.28 26.31 4.29
CA PHE A 4 22.57 26.08 5.54
C PHE A 4 21.19 26.77 5.60
N SER A 5 21.08 28.02 5.12
CA SER A 5 19.82 28.76 5.06
C SER A 5 18.86 28.15 4.05
N PHE A 6 19.38 27.63 2.92
CA PHE A 6 18.58 26.89 1.94
C PHE A 6 17.98 25.61 2.54
N ILE A 7 18.79 24.82 3.25
CA ILE A 7 18.31 23.58 3.92
C ILE A 7 17.19 23.91 4.91
N LEU A 8 17.37 24.93 5.76
CA LEU A 8 16.34 25.37 6.71
C LEU A 8 15.03 25.78 6.03
N SER A 9 15.10 26.37 4.83
CA SER A 9 13.91 26.77 4.07
C SER A 9 13.12 25.58 3.50
N VAL A 10 13.77 24.46 3.17
CA VAL A 10 13.14 23.27 2.57
C VAL A 10 12.76 22.20 3.59
N LEU A 11 13.37 22.20 4.79
CA LEU A 11 13.03 21.31 5.90
C LEU A 11 11.52 21.20 6.19
N PRO A 12 10.72 22.27 6.27
CA PRO A 12 9.28 22.14 6.54
C PRO A 12 8.55 21.36 5.44
N LEU A 13 8.96 21.51 4.17
CA LEU A 13 8.40 20.74 3.06
C LEU A 13 8.74 19.26 3.19
N LEU A 14 10.01 18.93 3.50
CA LEU A 14 10.46 17.56 3.68
C LEU A 14 9.76 16.88 4.86
N LEU A 15 9.58 17.59 5.98
CA LEU A 15 8.84 17.09 7.14
C LEU A 15 7.38 16.81 6.80
N LYS A 16 6.73 17.72 6.04
CA LYS A 16 5.36 17.51 5.58
C LYS A 16 5.24 16.27 4.67
N ALA A 17 6.18 16.10 3.74
CA ALA A 17 6.21 14.93 2.86
C ALA A 17 6.47 13.64 3.65
N ALA A 18 7.37 13.66 4.63
CA ALA A 18 7.64 12.52 5.50
C ALA A 18 6.39 12.11 6.30
N LEU A 19 5.68 13.08 6.88
CA LEU A 19 4.40 12.83 7.57
C LEU A 19 3.36 12.23 6.63
N MET A 20 3.26 12.72 5.39
CA MET A 20 2.35 12.16 4.39
C MET A 20 2.67 10.70 4.07
N THR A 21 3.95 10.35 3.88
CA THR A 21 4.39 8.97 3.65
C THR A 21 3.98 8.06 4.80
N VAL A 22 4.20 8.49 6.05
CA VAL A 22 3.81 7.71 7.25
C VAL A 22 2.30 7.50 7.30
N GLN A 23 1.52 8.56 7.12
CA GLN A 23 0.06 8.48 7.12
C GLN A 23 -0.47 7.52 6.04
N LEU A 24 0.04 7.65 4.81
CA LEU A 24 -0.37 6.80 3.69
C LEU A 24 0.01 5.34 3.94
N THR A 25 1.22 5.09 4.47
CA THR A 25 1.70 3.74 4.78
C THR A 25 0.82 3.08 5.83
N LEU A 26 0.48 3.79 6.90
CA LEU A 26 -0.38 3.26 7.96
C LEU A 26 -1.78 2.90 7.43
N LEU A 27 -2.38 3.78 6.62
CA LEU A 27 -3.67 3.51 6.01
C LEU A 27 -3.60 2.34 5.02
N ALA A 28 -2.57 2.29 4.17
CA ALA A 28 -2.37 1.21 3.21
C ALA A 28 -2.21 -0.15 3.91
N ILE A 29 -1.42 -0.21 4.99
CA ILE A 29 -1.26 -1.42 5.78
C ILE A 29 -2.59 -1.82 6.43
N LEU A 30 -3.31 -0.87 7.02
CA LEU A 30 -4.60 -1.14 7.67
C LEU A 30 -5.60 -1.76 6.70
N PHE A 31 -5.87 -1.09 5.57
CA PHE A 31 -6.82 -1.60 4.58
C PHE A 31 -6.31 -2.85 3.87
N GLY A 32 -5.03 -2.90 3.51
CA GLY A 32 -4.40 -4.06 2.90
C GLY A 32 -4.48 -5.31 3.78
N THR A 33 -4.36 -5.14 5.10
CA THR A 33 -4.48 -6.24 6.06
C THR A 33 -5.92 -6.74 6.16
N ILE A 34 -6.90 -5.83 6.24
CA ILE A 34 -8.32 -6.20 6.29
C ILE A 34 -8.71 -6.98 5.02
N ILE A 35 -8.37 -6.46 3.84
CA ILE A 35 -8.67 -7.13 2.57
C ILE A 35 -7.91 -8.45 2.47
N GLY A 36 -6.62 -8.46 2.82
CA GLY A 36 -5.78 -9.65 2.81
C GLY A 36 -6.32 -10.75 3.72
N LEU A 37 -6.85 -10.39 4.90
CA LEU A 37 -7.49 -11.33 5.82
C LEU A 37 -8.75 -11.95 5.21
N VAL A 38 -9.65 -11.14 4.64
CA VAL A 38 -10.86 -11.64 3.98
C VAL A 38 -10.52 -12.61 2.84
N VAL A 39 -9.52 -12.27 2.03
CA VAL A 39 -9.05 -13.12 0.92
C VAL A 39 -8.35 -14.38 1.41
N ALA A 40 -7.60 -14.32 2.52
CA ALA A 40 -7.00 -15.50 3.13
C ALA A 40 -8.08 -16.46 3.62
N LEU A 41 -9.11 -15.93 4.30
CA LEU A 41 -10.25 -16.72 4.75
C LEU A 41 -11.02 -17.36 3.59
N SER A 42 -11.24 -16.63 2.48
CA SER A 42 -11.94 -17.19 1.32
C SER A 42 -11.20 -18.38 0.68
N LYS A 43 -9.89 -18.51 0.89
CA LYS A 43 -9.07 -19.62 0.37
C LYS A 43 -9.05 -20.85 1.28
N ILE A 44 -9.46 -20.73 2.54
CA ILE A 44 -9.51 -21.84 3.51
C ILE A 44 -10.82 -22.64 3.36
N VAL A 45 -11.90 -21.99 2.92
CA VAL A 45 -13.21 -22.62 2.79
C VAL A 45 -13.21 -23.62 1.61
N ASP A 46 -13.82 -24.80 1.79
CA ASP A 46 -13.98 -25.86 0.77
C ASP A 46 -14.88 -25.48 -0.43
N ARG A 47 -15.24 -24.20 -0.57
CA ARG A 47 -16.05 -23.71 -1.70
C ARG A 47 -15.11 -23.36 -2.86
N PRO A 48 -15.16 -24.09 -3.99
CA PRO A 48 -14.22 -23.90 -5.09
C PRO A 48 -14.32 -22.51 -5.72
N VAL A 49 -15.51 -21.87 -5.66
CA VAL A 49 -15.72 -20.51 -6.16
C VAL A 49 -14.95 -19.49 -5.31
N LEU A 50 -15.08 -19.53 -3.98
CA LEU A 50 -14.40 -18.60 -3.07
C LEU A 50 -12.88 -18.75 -3.14
N ASN A 51 -12.39 -20.00 -3.24
CA ASN A 51 -10.96 -20.27 -3.39
C ASN A 51 -10.42 -19.69 -4.71
N ARG A 52 -11.12 -19.90 -5.84
CA ARG A 52 -10.72 -19.30 -7.13
C ARG A 52 -10.75 -17.78 -7.11
N LEU A 53 -11.77 -17.15 -6.52
CA LEU A 53 -11.85 -15.69 -6.41
C LEU A 53 -10.69 -15.13 -5.57
N GLY A 54 -10.40 -15.75 -4.42
CA GLY A 54 -9.27 -15.37 -3.59
C GLY A 54 -7.92 -15.60 -4.30
N GLY A 55 -7.81 -16.69 -5.06
CA GLY A 55 -6.66 -16.99 -5.92
C GLY A 55 -6.45 -15.91 -6.98
N PHE A 56 -7.49 -15.56 -7.73
CA PHE A 56 -7.46 -14.51 -8.75
C PHE A 56 -7.04 -13.15 -8.17
N TYR A 57 -7.63 -12.74 -7.04
CA TYR A 57 -7.24 -11.51 -6.35
C TYR A 57 -5.73 -11.52 -6.03
N THR A 58 -5.24 -12.59 -5.38
CA THR A 58 -3.82 -12.67 -5.02
C THR A 58 -2.90 -12.71 -6.23
N TRP A 59 -3.31 -13.36 -7.32
CA TRP A 59 -2.54 -13.42 -8.56
C TRP A 59 -2.45 -12.04 -9.23
N PHE A 60 -3.56 -11.32 -9.34
CA PHE A 60 -3.58 -10.00 -9.97
C PHE A 60 -2.73 -8.98 -9.19
N PHE A 61 -3.01 -8.80 -7.89
CA PHE A 61 -2.36 -7.76 -7.09
C PHE A 61 -0.89 -8.06 -6.76
N ARG A 62 -0.48 -9.34 -6.74
CA ARG A 62 0.94 -9.72 -6.53
C ARG A 62 1.70 -9.95 -7.84
N GLY A 63 1.00 -10.17 -8.95
CA GLY A 63 1.59 -10.43 -10.27
C GLY A 63 1.77 -9.19 -11.13
N VAL A 64 0.95 -8.16 -10.95
CA VAL A 64 1.04 -6.90 -11.70
C VAL A 64 1.99 -5.92 -10.99
N PRO A 65 2.98 -5.33 -11.69
CA PRO A 65 3.87 -4.33 -11.09
C PRO A 65 3.08 -3.14 -10.51
N LEU A 66 3.46 -2.67 -9.32
CA LEU A 66 2.77 -1.55 -8.65
C LEU A 66 2.67 -0.31 -9.54
N LEU A 67 3.71 -0.01 -10.31
CA LEU A 67 3.73 1.14 -11.21
C LEU A 67 2.62 1.06 -12.28
N VAL A 68 2.25 -0.13 -12.74
CA VAL A 68 1.14 -0.35 -13.67
C VAL A 68 -0.22 -0.27 -12.96
N GLN A 69 -0.28 -0.57 -11.66
CA GLN A 69 -1.54 -0.45 -10.89
C GLN A 69 -1.92 1.01 -10.61
N LEU A 70 -0.93 1.91 -10.59
CA LEU A 70 -1.11 3.32 -10.25
C LEU A 70 -1.36 4.24 -11.45
N VAL A 71 -1.16 3.73 -12.68
CA VAL A 71 -1.27 4.46 -13.95
C VAL A 71 -2.50 3.96 -14.71
#